data_AF-A0A923RDM3-F1
#
_entry.id   AF-A0A923RDM3-F1
#
_cell.length_a   1.000
_cell.length_b   1.000
_cell.length_c   1.000
_cell.angle_alpha   90.00
_cell.angle_beta   90.00
_cell.angle_gamma   90.00
#
_symmetry.space_group_name_H-M   'P 1'
#
loop_
_entity.id
_entity.type
_entity.pdbx_description
1 polymer ?
#
loop_
_entity_poly.entity_id
_entity_poly.type
_entity_poly.pdbx_seq_one_letter_code
_entity_poly.pdbx_strand_id
1 'polypeptide(L)'
;MWIESGLDRSQGTRQKTRLALSLILVALLVALFSSFLVPICLAGIFSLALEPFISRVVKPHGNRRASSFGLLVGLYSLIMVPILLISVSFYSELSTIASTGVSKSAYYQFFTESRERFISWTNDLLPKLSLQPSVHGDQLFDRIFDKTYEFLTRVASLFMSGLPSFLLSLFVFSVAIFFFISQSRKIKRFLLSLHL
;
A
#
# COMPACT_ATOMS: atom_id res chain seq x y z
N MET A 1 -62.03 31.79 7.49
CA MET A 1 -61.79 30.34 7.48
C MET A 1 -61.24 29.93 6.10
N TRP A 2 -60.03 30.37 5.71
CA TRP A 2 -59.43 30.07 4.39
C TRP A 2 -57.87 30.12 4.34
N ILE A 3 -57.18 30.21 5.48
CA ILE A 3 -55.71 30.46 5.50
C ILE A 3 -54.88 29.17 5.76
N GLU A 4 -55.48 28.06 6.19
CA GLU A 4 -54.70 26.88 6.63
C GLU A 4 -54.22 25.93 5.51
N SER A 5 -54.73 26.02 4.27
CA SER A 5 -54.39 25.06 3.20
C SER A 5 -53.06 25.31 2.48
N GLY A 6 -52.37 26.42 2.78
CA GLY A 6 -51.11 26.80 2.12
C GLY A 6 -49.83 26.27 2.78
N LEU A 7 -49.89 25.90 4.06
CA LEU A 7 -48.70 25.54 4.85
C LEU A 7 -48.24 24.09 4.66
N ASP A 8 -49.14 23.19 4.27
CA ASP A 8 -48.85 21.75 4.20
C ASP A 8 -48.01 21.36 2.96
N ARG A 9 -48.22 22.03 1.82
CA ARG A 9 -47.40 21.81 0.60
C ARG A 9 -45.93 22.26 0.75
N SER A 10 -45.66 23.20 1.66
CA SER A 10 -44.30 23.69 1.94
C SER A 10 -43.47 22.68 2.75
N GLN A 11 -44.10 21.87 3.61
CA GLN A 11 -43.40 20.85 4.39
C GLN A 11 -42.96 19.66 3.53
N GLY A 12 -43.83 19.20 2.61
CA GLY A 12 -43.52 18.07 1.72
C GLY A 12 -42.36 18.33 0.75
N THR A 13 -42.21 19.56 0.25
CA THR A 13 -41.08 19.94 -0.63
C THR A 13 -39.76 20.04 0.13
N ARG A 14 -39.77 20.57 1.36
CA ARG A 14 -38.58 20.61 2.23
C ARG A 14 -38.11 19.23 2.67
N GLN A 15 -39.01 18.27 2.87
CA GLN A 15 -38.63 16.91 3.24
C GLN A 15 -38.00 16.15 2.05
N LYS A 16 -38.56 16.30 0.85
CA LYS A 16 -38.00 15.71 -0.37
C LYS A 16 -36.62 16.27 -0.72
N THR A 17 -36.41 17.58 -0.56
CA THR A 17 -35.08 18.19 -0.79
C THR A 17 -34.06 17.74 0.25
N ARG A 18 -34.43 17.62 1.52
CA ARG A 18 -33.54 17.05 2.56
C ARG A 18 -33.17 15.59 2.27
N LEU A 19 -34.13 14.77 1.85
CA LEU A 19 -33.86 13.37 1.48
C LEU A 19 -32.93 13.29 0.27
N ALA A 20 -33.23 14.03 -0.81
CA ALA A 20 -32.39 14.08 -1.99
C ALA A 20 -30.96 14.56 -1.66
N LEU A 21 -30.83 15.61 -0.84
CA LEU A 21 -29.54 16.13 -0.42
C LEU A 21 -28.76 15.12 0.43
N SER A 22 -29.44 14.40 1.33
CA SER A 22 -28.83 13.34 2.13
C SER A 22 -28.34 12.16 1.27
N LEU A 23 -29.12 11.79 0.24
CA LEU A 23 -28.75 10.70 -0.68
C LEU A 23 -27.53 11.08 -1.52
N ILE A 24 -27.49 12.32 -2.02
CA ILE A 24 -26.33 12.84 -2.77
C ILE A 24 -25.09 12.88 -1.88
N LEU A 25 -25.24 13.31 -0.61
CA LEU A 25 -24.13 13.36 0.33
C LEU A 25 -23.57 11.95 0.61
N VAL A 26 -24.45 10.96 0.80
CA VAL A 26 -24.05 9.56 0.99
C VAL A 26 -23.38 9.01 -0.27
N ALA A 27 -23.93 9.27 -1.45
CA ALA A 27 -23.34 8.81 -2.72
C ALA A 27 -21.95 9.42 -2.95
N LEU A 28 -21.78 10.71 -2.65
CA LEU A 28 -20.49 11.41 -2.73
C LEU A 28 -19.49 10.81 -1.74
N LEU A 29 -19.95 10.51 -0.52
CA LEU A 29 -19.12 9.88 0.49
C LEU A 29 -18.69 8.47 0.05
N VAL A 30 -19.60 7.65 -0.46
CA VAL A 30 -19.25 6.33 -1.00
C VAL A 30 -18.28 6.42 -2.19
N ALA A 31 -18.47 7.39 -3.09
CA ALA A 31 -17.56 7.61 -4.21
C ALA A 31 -16.16 8.02 -3.71
N LEU A 32 -16.09 8.91 -2.73
CA LEU A 32 -14.83 9.37 -2.13
C LEU A 32 -14.12 8.24 -1.37
N PHE A 33 -14.89 7.35 -0.73
CA PHE A 33 -14.36 6.21 -0.01
C PHE A 33 -14.20 4.93 -0.86
N SER A 34 -14.53 4.97 -2.16
CA SER A 34 -14.54 3.78 -3.03
C SER A 34 -13.19 3.07 -3.09
N SER A 35 -12.10 3.83 -3.20
CA SER A 35 -10.72 3.32 -3.17
C SER A 35 -10.35 2.63 -1.85
N PHE A 36 -11.10 2.89 -0.77
CA PHE A 36 -10.89 2.30 0.55
C PHE A 36 -11.83 1.13 0.85
N LEU A 37 -12.85 0.87 0.02
CA LEU A 37 -13.74 -0.28 0.21
C LEU A 37 -12.98 -1.59 0.13
N VAL A 38 -12.04 -1.72 -0.81
CA VAL A 38 -11.21 -2.92 -0.96
C VAL A 38 -10.42 -3.25 0.31
N PRO A 39 -9.59 -2.34 0.86
CA PRO A 39 -8.88 -2.62 2.11
C PRO A 39 -9.83 -2.85 3.29
N ILE A 40 -10.98 -2.20 3.36
CA ILE A 40 -11.98 -2.44 4.42
C ILE A 40 -12.58 -3.86 4.31
N CYS A 41 -12.95 -4.31 3.11
CA CYS A 41 -13.45 -5.66 2.88
C CYS A 41 -12.38 -6.71 3.20
N LEU A 42 -11.14 -6.48 2.77
CA LEU A 42 -10.01 -7.35 3.07
C LEU A 42 -9.78 -7.45 4.58
N ALA A 43 -9.86 -6.31 5.29
CA ALA A 43 -9.79 -6.26 6.73
C ALA A 43 -10.88 -7.08 7.42
N GLY A 44 -12.11 -7.04 6.91
CA GLY A 44 -13.20 -7.88 7.41
C GLY A 44 -12.91 -9.37 7.28
N ILE A 45 -12.44 -9.82 6.12
CA ILE A 45 -12.06 -11.21 5.87
C ILE A 45 -10.90 -11.63 6.79
N PHE A 46 -9.85 -10.81 6.88
CA PHE A 46 -8.72 -11.06 7.76
C PHE A 46 -9.13 -11.10 9.23
N SER A 47 -10.02 -10.21 9.67
CA SER A 47 -10.52 -10.23 11.05
C SER A 47 -11.24 -11.53 11.38
N LEU A 48 -11.99 -12.11 10.44
CA LEU A 48 -12.65 -13.41 10.64
C LEU A 48 -11.62 -14.54 10.69
N ALA A 49 -10.62 -14.52 9.81
CA ALA A 49 -9.53 -15.50 9.79
C ALA A 49 -8.63 -15.44 11.03
N LEU A 50 -8.40 -14.24 11.58
CA LEU A 50 -7.60 -13.99 12.78
C LEU A 50 -8.32 -14.32 14.08
N GLU A 51 -9.66 -14.37 14.06
CA GLU A 51 -10.46 -14.64 15.26
C GLU A 51 -10.08 -15.94 16.00
N PRO A 52 -9.92 -17.12 15.35
CA PRO A 52 -9.49 -18.33 16.04
C PRO A 52 -8.11 -18.15 16.69
N PHE A 53 -7.19 -17.45 16.02
CA PHE A 53 -5.86 -17.19 16.54
C PHE A 53 -5.90 -16.31 17.80
N ILE A 54 -6.67 -15.22 17.74
CA ILE A 54 -6.88 -14.30 18.87
C ILE A 54 -7.56 -15.05 20.04
N SER A 55 -8.53 -15.93 19.75
CA SER A 55 -9.22 -16.70 20.79
C SER A 55 -8.31 -17.69 21.52
N ARG A 56 -7.26 -18.19 20.87
CA ARG A 56 -6.26 -19.08 21.47
C ARG A 56 -5.22 -18.32 22.30
N VAL A 57 -4.82 -17.14 21.84
CA VAL A 57 -3.78 -16.33 22.49
C VAL A 57 -4.34 -15.51 23.67
N VAL A 58 -5.57 -15.00 23.54
CA VAL A 58 -6.18 -14.17 24.58
C VAL A 58 -6.93 -15.03 25.59
N LYS A 59 -6.36 -15.17 26.80
CA LYS A 59 -7.01 -15.86 27.92
C LYS A 59 -8.41 -15.27 28.20
N PRO A 60 -9.41 -16.11 28.58
CA PRO A 60 -10.81 -15.69 28.75
C PRO A 60 -11.05 -14.60 29.80
N HIS A 61 -10.10 -14.38 30.72
CA HIS A 61 -10.20 -13.39 31.82
C HIS A 61 -9.31 -12.15 31.63
N GLY A 62 -8.54 -12.06 30.54
CA GLY A 62 -7.70 -10.89 30.24
C GLY A 62 -8.49 -9.77 29.58
N ASN A 63 -8.02 -8.53 29.71
CA ASN A 63 -8.60 -7.36 29.03
C ASN A 63 -8.45 -7.53 27.50
N ARG A 64 -9.44 -8.17 26.88
CA ARG A 64 -9.43 -8.62 25.46
C ARG A 64 -9.12 -7.50 24.49
N ARG A 65 -9.48 -6.25 24.85
CA ARG A 65 -9.17 -5.05 24.07
C ARG A 65 -7.67 -4.75 24.04
N ALA A 66 -7.00 -4.79 25.18
CA ALA A 66 -5.57 -4.52 25.27
C ALA A 66 -4.74 -5.59 24.55
N SER A 67 -5.12 -6.86 24.68
CA SER A 67 -4.39 -7.97 24.03
C SER A 67 -4.61 -8.00 22.51
N SER A 68 -5.83 -7.69 22.04
CA SER A 68 -6.11 -7.54 20.60
C SER A 68 -5.39 -6.32 20.00
N PHE A 69 -5.32 -5.22 20.74
CA PHE A 69 -4.57 -4.03 20.34
C PHE A 69 -3.07 -4.33 20.25
N GLY A 70 -2.50 -5.05 21.23
CA GLY A 70 -1.10 -5.47 21.19
C GLY A 70 -0.75 -6.36 19.99
N LEU A 71 -1.63 -7.30 19.64
CA LEU A 71 -1.46 -8.15 18.45
C LEU A 71 -1.49 -7.34 17.15
N LEU A 72 -2.42 -6.38 17.06
CA LEU A 72 -2.53 -5.48 15.91
C LEU A 72 -1.36 -4.53 15.78
N VAL A 73 -0.92 -3.91 16.87
CA VAL A 73 0.25 -3.04 16.89
C VAL A 73 1.51 -3.85 16.57
N GLY A 74 1.62 -5.08 17.08
CA GLY A 74 2.71 -5.99 16.75
C GLY A 74 2.74 -6.33 15.26
N LEU A 75 1.61 -6.73 14.67
CA LEU A 75 1.50 -7.04 13.25
C LEU A 75 1.74 -5.81 12.37
N TYR A 76 1.18 -4.66 12.76
CA TYR A 76 1.37 -3.39 12.06
C TYR A 76 2.83 -2.95 12.09
N SER A 77 3.48 -2.95 13.26
CA SER A 77 4.91 -2.64 13.36
C SER A 77 5.77 -3.62 12.58
N LEU A 78 5.45 -4.92 12.60
CA LEU A 78 6.19 -5.93 11.85
C LEU A 78 6.17 -5.65 10.33
N ILE A 79 5.08 -5.10 9.82
CA ILE A 79 4.92 -4.78 8.39
C ILE A 79 5.45 -3.37 8.09
N MET A 80 5.13 -2.37 8.92
CA MET A 80 5.51 -0.97 8.70
C MET A 80 6.99 -0.72 8.84
N VAL A 81 7.66 -1.35 9.81
CA VAL A 81 9.10 -1.15 10.05
C VAL A 81 9.93 -1.49 8.81
N PRO A 82 9.82 -2.68 8.18
CA PRO A 82 10.59 -2.98 6.98
C PRO A 82 10.22 -2.06 5.81
N ILE A 83 8.95 -1.71 5.64
CA ILE A 83 8.51 -0.78 4.58
C ILE A 83 9.14 0.61 4.79
N LEU A 84 9.14 1.12 6.02
CA LEU A 84 9.76 2.40 6.35
C LEU A 84 11.28 2.36 6.15
N LEU A 85 11.95 1.29 6.58
CA LEU A 85 13.39 1.11 6.36
C LEU A 85 13.72 1.10 4.86
N ILE A 86 12.98 0.33 4.05
CA ILE A 86 13.17 0.30 2.59
C ILE A 86 12.92 1.68 2.00
N SER A 87 11.85 2.38 2.42
CA SER A 87 11.50 3.70 1.92
C SER A 87 12.57 4.75 2.26
N VAL A 88 13.11 4.72 3.48
CA VAL A 88 14.19 5.63 3.93
C VAL A 88 15.47 5.38 3.15
N SER A 89 15.85 4.10 2.95
CA SER A 89 17.02 3.76 2.13
C SER A 89 16.84 4.22 0.67
N PHE A 90 15.67 4.03 0.09
CA PHE A 90 15.35 4.52 -1.25
C PHE A 90 15.45 6.05 -1.33
N TYR A 91 14.92 6.75 -0.32
CA TYR A 91 14.94 8.21 -0.30
C TYR A 91 16.36 8.77 -0.09
N SER A 92 17.19 8.11 0.72
CA SER A 92 18.58 8.50 0.91
C SER A 92 19.42 8.27 -0.34
N GLU A 93 19.20 7.18 -1.06
CA GLU A 93 19.85 6.91 -2.34
C GLU A 93 19.45 7.92 -3.41
N LEU A 94 18.16 8.24 -3.51
CA LEU A 94 17.65 9.26 -4.42
C LEU A 94 18.22 10.64 -4.10
N SER A 95 18.31 11.02 -2.82
CA SER A 95 18.90 12.31 -2.43
C SER A 95 20.41 12.35 -2.69
N THR A 96 21.11 11.22 -2.55
CA THR A 96 22.53 11.10 -2.87
C THR A 96 22.77 11.25 -4.37
N ILE A 97 21.94 10.61 -5.20
CA ILE A 97 21.98 10.73 -6.67
C ILE A 97 21.67 12.18 -7.09
N ALA A 98 20.69 12.83 -6.47
CA ALA A 98 20.31 14.21 -6.76
C ALA A 98 21.37 15.23 -6.35
N SER A 99 22.12 14.98 -5.27
CA SER A 99 23.12 15.93 -4.72
C SER A 99 24.53 15.73 -5.26
N THR A 100 24.93 14.50 -5.58
CA THR A 100 26.32 14.19 -5.99
C THR A 100 26.46 13.83 -7.47
N GLY A 101 25.34 13.74 -8.20
CA GLY A 101 25.31 13.16 -9.55
C GLY A 101 25.40 11.63 -9.51
N VAL A 102 24.88 10.99 -10.56
CA VAL A 102 24.76 9.51 -10.66
C VAL A 102 26.10 8.79 -10.40
N SER A 103 27.22 9.43 -10.74
CA SER A 103 28.57 8.91 -10.72
C SER A 103 29.18 8.62 -9.34
N LYS A 104 28.60 9.08 -8.23
CA LYS A 104 29.07 8.77 -6.85
C LYS A 104 28.13 7.88 -6.04
N SER A 105 27.02 7.43 -6.60
CA SER A 105 26.13 6.51 -5.88
C SER A 105 26.79 5.14 -5.67
N ALA A 106 26.51 4.48 -4.54
CA ALA A 106 27.03 3.15 -4.23
C ALA A 106 26.65 2.11 -5.31
N TYR A 107 25.49 2.29 -5.95
CA TYR A 107 25.08 1.48 -7.10
C TYR A 107 25.98 1.75 -8.30
N TYR A 108 26.25 3.01 -8.64
CA TYR A 108 27.14 3.32 -9.75
C TYR A 108 28.53 2.71 -9.55
N GLN A 109 29.07 2.75 -8.32
CA GLN A 109 30.35 2.08 -7.99
C GLN A 109 30.27 0.56 -8.15
N PHE A 110 29.24 -0.09 -7.59
CA PHE A 110 29.02 -1.52 -7.77
C PHE A 110 28.88 -1.90 -9.25
N PHE A 111 28.20 -1.07 -10.04
CA PHE A 111 28.01 -1.27 -11.46
C PHE A 111 29.29 -1.02 -12.27
N THR A 112 30.09 0.00 -11.94
CA THR A 112 31.39 0.22 -12.58
C THR A 112 32.37 -0.90 -12.27
N GLU A 113 32.43 -1.37 -11.01
CA GLU A 113 33.26 -2.52 -10.63
C GLU A 113 32.79 -3.80 -11.33
N SER A 114 31.48 -4.02 -11.45
CA SER A 114 30.92 -5.16 -12.17
C SER A 114 31.19 -5.09 -13.67
N ARG A 115 31.14 -3.89 -14.26
CA ARG A 115 31.51 -3.63 -15.66
C ARG A 115 32.98 -3.95 -15.89
N GLU A 116 33.87 -3.44 -15.05
CA GLU A 116 35.31 -3.71 -15.14
C GLU A 116 35.62 -5.20 -15.02
N ARG A 117 34.99 -5.91 -14.08
CA ARG A 117 35.11 -7.37 -13.94
C ARG A 117 34.56 -8.14 -15.14
N PHE A 118 33.45 -7.66 -15.72
CA PHE A 118 32.87 -8.29 -16.91
C PHE A 118 33.78 -8.10 -18.12
N ILE A 119 34.30 -6.90 -18.34
CA ILE A 119 35.27 -6.59 -19.41
C ILE A 119 36.55 -7.41 -19.22
N SER A 120 37.09 -7.50 -18.00
CA SER A 120 38.29 -8.29 -17.73
C SER A 120 38.05 -9.78 -17.98
N TRP A 121 36.92 -10.33 -17.52
CA TRP A 121 36.54 -11.73 -17.76
C TRP A 121 36.36 -12.03 -19.25
N THR A 122 35.75 -11.12 -20.00
CA THR A 122 35.52 -11.27 -21.44
C THR A 122 36.85 -11.19 -22.20
N ASN A 123 37.74 -10.27 -21.81
CA ASN A 123 39.09 -10.12 -22.38
C ASN A 123 40.01 -11.31 -22.05
N ASP A 124 39.82 -11.99 -20.92
CA ASP A 124 40.58 -13.20 -20.55
C ASP A 124 40.08 -14.47 -21.28
N LEU A 125 38.81 -14.49 -21.68
CA LEU A 125 38.19 -15.63 -22.38
C LEU A 125 38.31 -15.53 -23.91
N LEU A 126 38.23 -14.33 -24.48
CA LEU A 126 38.38 -14.10 -25.93
C LEU A 126 39.62 -14.74 -26.55
N PRO A 127 40.84 -14.57 -26.01
CA PRO A 127 42.05 -15.15 -26.61
C PRO A 127 42.06 -16.69 -26.52
N LYS A 128 41.35 -17.28 -25.56
CA LYS A 128 41.26 -18.74 -25.39
C LYS A 128 40.26 -19.39 -26.36
N LEU A 129 39.34 -18.61 -26.92
CA LEU A 129 38.29 -19.07 -27.83
C LEU A 129 38.58 -18.77 -29.31
N SER A 130 39.70 -18.10 -29.62
CA SER A 130 40.10 -17.70 -30.99
C SER A 130 39.01 -16.94 -31.76
N LEU A 131 38.05 -16.34 -31.06
CA LEU A 131 37.03 -15.48 -31.64
C LEU A 131 37.68 -14.11 -31.86
N GLN A 132 37.60 -13.60 -33.10
CA GLN A 132 38.07 -12.25 -33.42
C GLN A 132 37.46 -11.25 -32.43
N PRO A 133 38.26 -10.28 -31.93
CA PRO A 133 37.79 -9.29 -30.98
C PRO A 133 36.81 -8.36 -31.68
N SER A 134 35.53 -8.75 -31.75
CA SER A 134 34.47 -7.83 -32.14
C SER A 134 34.25 -6.89 -30.96
N VAL A 135 34.80 -5.69 -31.11
CA VAL A 135 34.89 -4.51 -30.22
C VAL A 135 33.53 -3.96 -29.72
N HIS A 136 32.52 -4.78 -29.50
CA HIS A 136 31.15 -4.33 -29.19
C HIS A 136 30.65 -4.69 -27.79
N GLY A 137 31.52 -5.23 -26.92
CA GLY A 137 31.17 -5.49 -25.51
C GLY A 137 30.70 -4.23 -24.78
N ASP A 138 31.34 -3.08 -25.05
CA ASP A 138 30.97 -1.79 -24.48
C ASP A 138 29.55 -1.36 -24.89
N GLN A 139 29.22 -1.48 -26.19
CA GLN A 139 27.90 -1.10 -26.70
C GLN A 139 26.77 -2.02 -26.22
N LEU A 140 27.06 -3.30 -26.00
CA LEU A 140 26.09 -4.24 -25.43
C LEU A 140 25.83 -3.93 -23.96
N PHE A 141 26.89 -3.62 -23.20
CA PHE A 141 26.76 -3.25 -21.79
C PHE A 141 26.00 -1.93 -21.63
N ASP A 142 26.32 -0.92 -22.44
CA ASP A 142 25.63 0.38 -22.43
C ASP A 142 24.14 0.24 -22.77
N ARG A 143 23.77 -0.58 -23.78
CA ARG A 143 22.35 -0.85 -24.09
C ARG A 143 21.61 -1.59 -22.98
N ILE A 144 22.25 -2.57 -22.34
CA ILE A 144 21.65 -3.28 -21.20
C ILE A 144 21.51 -2.32 -20.02
N PHE A 145 22.50 -1.46 -19.81
CA PHE A 145 22.51 -0.47 -18.74
C PHE A 145 21.40 0.56 -18.91
N ASP A 146 21.28 1.17 -20.09
CA ASP A 146 20.22 2.15 -20.37
C ASP A 146 18.83 1.55 -20.17
N LYS A 147 18.60 0.31 -20.64
CA LYS A 147 17.33 -0.39 -20.41
C LYS A 147 17.07 -0.73 -18.95
N THR A 148 18.11 -1.10 -18.21
CA THR A 148 18.00 -1.43 -16.79
C THR A 148 17.74 -0.17 -15.98
N TYR A 149 18.39 0.94 -16.32
CA TYR A 149 18.18 2.25 -15.70
C TYR A 149 16.78 2.81 -16.02
N GLU A 150 16.31 2.71 -17.26
CA GLU A 150 14.95 3.08 -17.64
C GLU A 150 13.91 2.24 -16.90
N PHE A 151 14.15 0.93 -16.75
CA PHE A 151 13.30 0.06 -15.95
C PHE A 151 13.33 0.45 -14.46
N LEU A 152 14.51 0.68 -13.88
CA LEU A 152 14.66 1.06 -12.47
C LEU A 152 13.97 2.40 -12.18
N THR A 153 14.15 3.39 -13.04
CA THR A 153 13.54 4.72 -12.89
C THR A 153 12.03 4.67 -13.08
N ARG A 154 11.52 3.84 -14.01
CA ARG A 154 10.08 3.61 -14.16
C ARG A 154 9.50 2.90 -12.93
N VAL A 155 10.16 1.86 -12.41
CA VAL A 155 9.73 1.16 -11.19
C VAL A 155 9.79 2.09 -9.99
N ALA A 156 10.86 2.89 -9.83
CA ALA A 156 11.01 3.85 -8.75
C ALA A 156 9.95 4.96 -8.83
N SER A 157 9.60 5.44 -10.04
CA SER A 157 8.54 6.42 -10.25
C SER A 157 7.16 5.86 -9.91
N LEU A 158 6.87 4.61 -10.31
CA LEU A 158 5.65 3.89 -9.92
C LEU A 158 5.60 3.67 -8.41
N PHE A 159 6.74 3.36 -7.78
CA PHE A 159 6.83 3.17 -6.34
C PHE A 159 6.62 4.49 -5.59
N MET A 160 7.25 5.58 -6.02
CA MET A 160 7.12 6.93 -5.44
C MET A 160 5.70 7.48 -5.54
N SER A 161 5.04 7.29 -6.70
CA SER A 161 3.67 7.74 -6.92
C SER A 161 2.64 6.85 -6.20
N GLY A 162 2.90 5.54 -6.11
CA GLY A 162 2.03 4.59 -5.43
C GLY A 162 2.19 4.53 -3.90
N LEU A 163 3.35 4.91 -3.36
CA LEU A 163 3.68 4.80 -1.93
C LEU A 163 2.67 5.50 -1.02
N PRO A 164 2.29 6.78 -1.27
CA PRO A 164 1.34 7.48 -0.41
C PRO A 164 -0.03 6.81 -0.39
N SER A 165 -0.51 6.38 -1.57
CA SER A 165 -1.78 5.66 -1.68
C SER A 165 -1.71 4.31 -0.96
N PHE A 166 -0.61 3.58 -1.11
CA PHE A 166 -0.39 2.30 -0.46
C PHE A 166 -0.34 2.44 1.06
N LEU A 167 0.41 3.42 1.59
CA LEU A 167 0.46 3.71 3.03
C LEU A 167 -0.91 4.07 3.58
N LEU A 168 -1.69 4.87 2.84
CA LEU A 168 -3.04 5.24 3.21
C LEU A 168 -3.97 4.01 3.23
N SER A 169 -3.92 3.17 2.19
CA SER A 169 -4.69 1.92 2.14
C SER A 169 -4.30 0.97 3.28
N LEU A 170 -3.01 0.86 3.60
CA LEU A 170 -2.49 0.03 4.69
C LEU A 170 -2.92 0.57 6.05
N PHE A 171 -2.91 1.89 6.24
CA PHE A 171 -3.43 2.54 7.43
C PHE A 171 -4.93 2.27 7.60
N VAL A 172 -5.74 2.48 6.55
CA VAL A 172 -7.19 2.23 6.58
C VAL A 172 -7.49 0.76 6.85
N PHE A 173 -6.79 -0.16 6.19
CA PHE A 173 -6.86 -1.60 6.44
C PHE A 173 -6.61 -1.92 7.93
N SER A 174 -5.58 -1.32 8.53
CA SER A 174 -5.20 -1.57 9.92
C SER A 174 -6.27 -1.07 10.90
N VAL A 175 -6.79 0.14 10.68
CA VAL A 175 -7.90 0.71 11.46
C VAL A 175 -9.17 -0.14 11.31
N ALA A 176 -9.48 -0.59 10.09
CA ALA A 176 -10.63 -1.42 9.80
C ALA A 176 -10.52 -2.79 10.50
N ILE A 177 -9.36 -3.46 10.44
CA ILE A 177 -9.14 -4.71 11.17
C ILE A 177 -9.34 -4.49 12.67
N PHE A 178 -8.78 -3.43 13.23
CA PHE A 178 -8.97 -3.10 14.64
C PHE A 178 -10.45 -2.95 15.01
N PHE A 179 -11.19 -2.22 14.20
CA PHE A 179 -12.62 -2.03 14.38
C PHE A 179 -13.38 -3.37 14.31
N PHE A 180 -13.11 -4.20 13.30
CA PHE A 180 -13.76 -5.50 13.13
C PHE A 180 -13.43 -6.47 14.28
N ILE A 181 -12.18 -6.55 14.72
CA ILE A 181 -11.79 -7.41 15.85
C ILE A 181 -12.47 -6.94 17.14
N SER A 182 -12.46 -5.63 17.40
CA SER A 182 -13.09 -5.02 18.59
C SER A 182 -14.61 -5.26 18.61
N GLN A 183 -15.26 -5.21 17.44
CA GLN A 183 -16.71 -5.39 17.29
C GLN A 183 -17.15 -6.80 16.89
N SER A 184 -16.23 -7.76 16.75
CA SER A 184 -16.48 -9.14 16.28
C SER A 184 -17.69 -9.82 16.94
N ARG A 185 -17.88 -9.61 18.25
CA ARG A 185 -19.03 -10.17 18.99
C ARG A 185 -20.38 -9.58 18.55
N LYS A 186 -20.44 -8.29 18.23
CA LYS A 186 -21.67 -7.62 17.78
C LYS A 186 -22.02 -8.05 16.36
N ILE A 187 -21.00 -8.14 15.49
CA ILE A 187 -21.17 -8.57 14.10
C ILE A 187 -21.65 -10.02 14.04
N LYS A 188 -21.08 -10.92 14.85
CA LYS A 188 -21.57 -12.31 14.96
C LYS A 188 -23.01 -12.40 15.44
N ARG A 189 -23.39 -11.62 16.46
CA ARG A 189 -24.79 -11.58 16.92
C ARG A 189 -25.74 -11.10 15.83
N PHE A 190 -25.32 -10.10 15.06
CA PHE A 190 -26.11 -9.57 13.95
C PHE A 190 -26.24 -10.55 12.78
N LEU A 191 -25.16 -11.26 12.43
CA LEU A 191 -25.20 -12.31 11.40
C LEU A 191 -26.06 -13.50 11.83
N LEU A 192 -25.97 -13.90 13.10
CA LEU A 192 -26.79 -14.98 13.65
C LEU A 192 -28.27 -14.57 13.75
N SER A 193 -28.57 -13.30 14.01
CA SER A 193 -29.96 -12.81 14.02
C SER A 193 -30.56 -12.59 12.63
N LEU A 194 -29.74 -12.54 11.58
CA LEU A 194 -30.22 -12.43 10.19
C LEU A 194 -30.51 -13.81 9.57
N HIS A 195 -29.99 -14.88 10.19
CA HIS A 195 -30.15 -16.27 9.75
C HIS A 195 -31.25 -17.02 10.53
N LEU A 196 -32.03 -16.30 11.35
CA LEU A 196 -33.14 -16.76 12.20
C LEU A 196 -34.36 -15.90 11.90
#